data_AF-H2BR13-F1
#
_entry.id   AF-H2BR13-F1
#
_cell.length_a   1.000
_cell.length_b   1.000
_cell.length_c   1.000
_cell.angle_alpha   90.00
_cell.angle_beta   90.00
_cell.angle_gamma   90.00
#
_symmetry.space_group_name_H-M   'P 1'
#
loop_
_entity.id
_entity.type
_entity.pdbx_description
1 polymer ?
#
loop_
_entity_poly.entity_id
_entity_poly.type
_entity_poly.pdbx_seq_one_letter_code
_entity_poly.pdbx_strand_id
1 'polypeptide(L)'
;MKKIIASTMVAIFILAGSSLQSQDLQNKIKGWPETSHEVAHKMIEKYGEPSQQTDDMLIWKNTGPYIHTIVYKEEIQHDFPMPHKDVLEQVINYDVPVEKFSDLARYDGSVIVERTKGTMAARCDKEAANYLALNLANDIIKGERSVEEARDMYAETIMKMMQGEEHQYLKELAFDVPQSDITNPDKTIMDMSKVKEMKNKKNK
;
A
#
# COMPACT_ATOMS: atom_id res chain seq x y z
N MET A 1 -58.52 -1.64 16.69
CA MET A 1 -58.46 -2.27 15.35
C MET A 1 -58.05 -1.23 14.31
N LYS A 2 -56.80 -1.27 13.86
CA LYS A 2 -56.33 -0.64 12.60
C LYS A 2 -55.22 -1.54 12.06
N LYS A 3 -55.51 -2.20 10.94
CA LYS A 3 -54.52 -2.86 10.05
C LYS A 3 -53.82 -1.76 9.24
N ILE A 4 -52.58 -1.98 8.78
CA ILE A 4 -52.08 -1.67 7.42
C ILE A 4 -50.56 -1.94 7.34
N ILE A 5 -50.20 -3.05 6.68
CA ILE A 5 -49.43 -3.19 5.42
C ILE A 5 -47.93 -3.29 5.64
N ALA A 6 -47.45 -4.54 5.70
CA ALA A 6 -46.06 -4.89 5.45
C ALA A 6 -45.79 -4.73 3.94
N SER A 7 -44.89 -3.80 3.59
CA SER A 7 -44.37 -3.66 2.24
C SER A 7 -43.16 -4.56 2.11
N THR A 8 -43.31 -5.71 1.46
CA THR A 8 -42.20 -6.60 1.13
C THR A 8 -41.50 -6.04 -0.10
N MET A 9 -40.41 -5.31 0.10
CA MET A 9 -39.55 -4.85 -0.98
C MET A 9 -38.72 -6.06 -1.45
N VAL A 10 -38.99 -6.53 -2.67
CA VAL A 10 -38.20 -7.56 -3.33
C VAL A 10 -36.87 -6.92 -3.75
N ALA A 11 -35.80 -7.22 -3.02
CA ALA A 11 -34.44 -6.96 -3.47
C ALA A 11 -34.09 -8.03 -4.52
N ILE A 12 -34.01 -7.62 -5.78
CA ILE A 12 -33.50 -8.47 -6.86
C ILE A 12 -31.98 -8.59 -6.65
N PHE A 13 -31.55 -9.80 -6.31
CA PHE A 13 -30.16 -10.16 -6.08
C PHE A 13 -29.33 -10.06 -7.36
N ILE A 14 -28.34 -9.16 -7.36
CA ILE A 14 -27.17 -9.24 -8.23
C ILE A 14 -26.21 -10.27 -7.61
N LEU A 15 -26.55 -11.57 -7.66
CA LEU A 15 -25.71 -12.65 -7.08
C LEU A 15 -24.90 -13.44 -8.12
N ALA A 16 -25.32 -13.44 -9.39
CA ALA A 16 -24.70 -14.31 -10.40
C ALA A 16 -23.38 -13.73 -10.97
N GLY A 17 -23.25 -12.40 -11.04
CA GLY A 17 -22.04 -11.75 -11.56
C GLY A 17 -20.88 -11.80 -10.57
N SER A 18 -21.16 -11.63 -9.28
CA SER A 18 -20.17 -11.66 -8.20
C SER A 18 -19.61 -13.06 -7.95
N SER A 19 -20.42 -14.11 -8.08
CA SER A 19 -19.95 -15.49 -7.87
C SER A 19 -19.01 -15.99 -8.96
N LEU A 20 -19.28 -15.68 -10.23
CA LEU A 20 -18.40 -16.06 -11.35
C LEU A 20 -17.07 -15.31 -11.34
N GLN A 21 -17.10 -14.02 -11.00
CA GLN A 21 -15.89 -13.20 -10.91
C GLN A 21 -14.99 -13.63 -9.74
N SER A 22 -15.60 -13.97 -8.61
CA SER A 22 -14.86 -14.53 -7.46
C SER A 22 -14.22 -15.87 -7.81
N GLN A 23 -14.91 -16.73 -8.57
CA GLN A 23 -14.36 -18.03 -8.98
C GLN A 23 -13.19 -17.89 -9.98
N ASP A 24 -13.22 -16.89 -10.87
CA ASP A 24 -12.10 -16.56 -11.76
C ASP A 24 -10.87 -16.07 -10.98
N LEU A 25 -11.07 -15.17 -10.01
CA LEU A 25 -10.00 -14.69 -9.14
C LEU A 25 -9.33 -15.84 -8.35
N GLN A 26 -10.14 -16.71 -7.75
CA GLN A 26 -9.65 -17.87 -7.01
C GLN A 26 -8.81 -18.80 -7.90
N ASN A 27 -9.21 -18.99 -9.16
CA ASN A 27 -8.42 -19.77 -10.12
C ASN A 27 -7.09 -19.10 -10.48
N LYS A 28 -7.05 -17.76 -10.59
CA LYS A 28 -5.83 -17.01 -10.90
C LYS A 28 -4.79 -17.11 -9.80
N ILE A 29 -5.19 -16.99 -8.54
CA ILE A 29 -4.25 -17.03 -7.41
C ILE A 29 -3.89 -18.45 -6.97
N LYS A 30 -4.63 -19.48 -7.40
CA LYS A 30 -4.41 -20.88 -6.98
C LYS A 30 -2.97 -21.38 -7.16
N GLY A 31 -2.25 -20.87 -8.17
CA GLY A 31 -0.87 -21.24 -8.48
C GLY A 31 0.18 -20.29 -7.92
N TRP A 32 -0.21 -19.30 -7.12
CA TRP A 32 0.72 -18.36 -6.51
C TRP A 32 1.52 -19.03 -5.37
N PRO A 33 2.73 -18.53 -5.07
CA PRO A 33 3.45 -18.93 -3.87
C PRO A 33 2.60 -18.79 -2.59
N GLU A 34 2.90 -19.59 -1.58
CA GLU A 34 2.10 -19.71 -0.37
C GLU A 34 1.87 -18.35 0.32
N THR A 35 2.92 -17.53 0.51
CA THR A 35 2.79 -16.23 1.18
C THR A 35 1.90 -15.28 0.38
N SER A 36 2.17 -15.15 -0.92
CA SER A 36 1.37 -14.32 -1.82
C SER A 36 -0.09 -14.74 -1.87
N HIS A 37 -0.35 -16.05 -1.92
CA HIS A 37 -1.69 -16.61 -1.92
C HIS A 37 -2.44 -16.29 -0.61
N GLU A 38 -1.82 -16.53 0.55
CA GLU A 38 -2.43 -16.22 1.84
C GLU A 38 -2.75 -14.73 2.00
N VAL A 39 -1.82 -13.86 1.60
CA VAL A 39 -2.00 -12.41 1.68
C VAL A 39 -3.10 -11.95 0.71
N ALA A 40 -3.16 -12.50 -0.50
CA ALA A 40 -4.23 -12.23 -1.44
C ALA A 40 -5.59 -12.55 -0.83
N HIS A 41 -5.74 -13.73 -0.21
CA HIS A 41 -6.98 -14.11 0.48
C HIS A 41 -7.35 -13.15 1.60
N LYS A 42 -6.39 -12.77 2.46
CA LYS A 42 -6.64 -11.81 3.55
C LYS A 42 -7.08 -10.44 3.03
N MET A 43 -6.48 -9.96 1.94
CA MET A 43 -6.88 -8.69 1.33
C MET A 43 -8.25 -8.77 0.63
N ILE A 44 -8.56 -9.91 -0.01
CA ILE A 44 -9.91 -10.16 -0.57
C ILE A 44 -10.96 -10.21 0.52
N GLU A 45 -10.68 -10.89 1.63
CA GLU A 45 -11.59 -10.97 2.78
C GLU A 45 -11.84 -9.59 3.39
N LYS A 46 -10.79 -8.77 3.51
CA LYS A 46 -10.86 -7.45 4.13
C LYS A 46 -11.49 -6.39 3.23
N TYR A 47 -11.10 -6.33 1.96
CA TYR A 47 -11.42 -5.24 1.04
C TYR A 47 -12.38 -5.64 -0.09
N GLY A 48 -12.78 -6.91 -0.16
CA GLY A 48 -13.55 -7.45 -1.27
C GLY A 48 -12.70 -7.69 -2.52
N GLU A 49 -13.36 -7.83 -3.66
CA GLU A 49 -12.70 -8.08 -4.94
C GLU A 49 -11.76 -6.91 -5.33
N PRO A 50 -10.54 -7.19 -5.84
CA PRO A 50 -9.63 -6.16 -6.32
C PRO A 50 -10.18 -5.44 -7.54
N SER A 51 -9.87 -4.14 -7.62
CA SER A 51 -10.27 -3.26 -8.72
C SER A 51 -9.59 -3.60 -10.05
N GLN A 52 -8.40 -4.19 -10.00
CA GLN A 52 -7.65 -4.67 -11.16
C GLN A 52 -6.94 -5.97 -10.82
N GLN A 53 -6.84 -6.86 -11.81
CA GLN A 53 -6.29 -8.19 -11.66
C GLN A 53 -5.45 -8.52 -12.89
N THR A 54 -4.27 -9.06 -12.67
CA THR A 54 -3.41 -9.65 -13.70
C THR A 54 -2.92 -11.02 -13.20
N ASP A 55 -2.16 -11.73 -14.03
CA ASP A 55 -1.60 -13.02 -13.62
C ASP A 55 -0.57 -12.91 -12.50
N ASP A 56 0.01 -11.71 -12.30
CA ASP A 56 1.13 -11.47 -11.38
C ASP A 56 0.82 -10.47 -10.25
N MET A 57 -0.32 -9.77 -10.29
CA MET A 57 -0.71 -8.83 -9.21
C MET A 57 -2.22 -8.60 -9.10
N LEU A 58 -2.68 -8.33 -7.88
CA LEU A 58 -4.01 -7.85 -7.54
C LEU A 58 -3.93 -6.43 -6.99
N ILE A 59 -4.80 -5.52 -7.44
CA ILE A 59 -4.75 -4.10 -7.06
C ILE A 59 -6.11 -3.64 -6.54
N TRP A 60 -6.13 -3.11 -5.33
CA TRP A 60 -7.22 -2.33 -4.78
C TRP A 60 -6.88 -0.84 -4.81
N LYS A 61 -7.90 -0.01 -5.01
CA LYS A 61 -7.80 1.45 -4.94
C LYS A 61 -8.58 1.95 -3.74
N ASN A 62 -8.06 2.99 -3.08
CA ASN A 62 -8.74 3.70 -1.99
C ASN A 62 -9.12 2.78 -0.81
N THR A 63 -8.18 1.96 -0.34
CA THR A 63 -8.36 1.06 0.81
C THR A 63 -7.85 1.71 2.08
N GLY A 64 -8.72 2.07 3.01
CA GLY A 64 -8.30 2.77 4.23
C GLY A 64 -7.56 4.08 3.87
N PRO A 65 -6.34 4.33 4.39
CA PRO A 65 -5.55 5.50 4.03
C PRO A 65 -4.75 5.34 2.73
N TYR A 66 -4.76 4.15 2.13
CA TYR A 66 -3.91 3.82 0.98
C TYR A 66 -4.54 4.22 -0.34
N ILE A 67 -3.78 4.87 -1.20
CA ILE A 67 -4.19 5.14 -2.59
C ILE A 67 -4.24 3.83 -3.39
N HIS A 68 -3.30 2.92 -3.11
CA HIS A 68 -3.22 1.58 -3.68
C HIS A 68 -2.81 0.58 -2.60
N THR A 69 -3.50 -0.56 -2.59
CA THR A 69 -3.03 -1.79 -1.96
C THR A 69 -2.79 -2.79 -3.08
N ILE A 70 -1.58 -3.35 -3.15
CA ILE A 70 -1.15 -4.24 -4.22
C ILE A 70 -0.63 -5.52 -3.58
N VAL A 71 -1.15 -6.67 -4.02
CA VAL A 71 -0.58 -7.98 -3.70
C VAL A 71 0.09 -8.53 -4.94
N TYR A 72 1.36 -8.90 -4.82
CA TYR A 72 2.17 -9.49 -5.89
C TYR A 72 2.25 -11.01 -5.74
N LYS A 73 2.31 -11.69 -6.88
CA LYS A 73 2.64 -13.12 -6.96
C LYS A 73 4.11 -13.40 -6.64
N GLU A 74 5.01 -12.49 -7.02
CA GLU A 74 6.43 -12.62 -6.75
C GLU A 74 6.70 -12.37 -5.26
N GLU A 75 7.47 -13.27 -4.64
CA GLU A 75 7.94 -13.14 -3.27
C GLU A 75 9.36 -12.58 -3.24
N ILE A 76 9.54 -11.44 -2.61
CA ILE A 76 10.88 -10.86 -2.40
C ILE A 76 11.32 -11.14 -0.96
N GLN A 77 12.51 -11.71 -0.77
CA GLN A 77 13.04 -11.96 0.57
C GLN A 77 13.35 -10.63 1.28
N HIS A 78 12.86 -10.49 2.50
CA HIS A 78 13.15 -9.36 3.37
C HIS A 78 13.48 -9.86 4.79
N ASP A 79 14.63 -9.46 5.32
CA ASP A 79 15.18 -10.02 6.57
C ASP A 79 15.01 -9.11 7.80
N PHE A 80 14.47 -7.90 7.63
CA PHE A 80 14.22 -6.98 8.73
C PHE A 80 12.73 -6.93 9.08
N PRO A 81 12.35 -6.94 10.37
CA PRO A 81 13.17 -7.17 11.55
C PRO A 81 13.52 -8.67 11.73
N MET A 82 12.81 -9.53 11.00
CA MET A 82 13.06 -10.96 10.91
C MET A 82 12.75 -11.46 9.48
N PRO A 83 13.27 -12.63 9.07
CA PRO A 83 13.03 -13.17 7.74
C PRO A 83 11.55 -13.38 7.42
N HIS A 84 11.09 -12.76 6.34
CA HIS A 84 9.76 -12.91 5.75
C HIS A 84 9.79 -12.58 4.24
N LYS A 85 8.62 -12.57 3.59
CA LYS A 85 8.48 -12.24 2.16
C LYS A 85 7.67 -10.98 1.97
N ASP A 86 8.19 -10.05 1.18
CA ASP A 86 7.45 -8.89 0.73
C ASP A 86 6.57 -9.26 -0.45
N VAL A 87 5.26 -9.26 -0.21
CA VAL A 87 4.23 -9.56 -1.23
C VAL A 87 3.10 -8.54 -1.24
N LEU A 88 2.94 -7.76 -0.16
CA LEU A 88 1.94 -6.70 0.00
C LEU A 88 2.61 -5.34 -0.04
N GLU A 89 2.28 -4.51 -1.02
CA GLU A 89 2.67 -3.11 -1.08
C GLU A 89 1.47 -2.21 -0.81
N GLN A 90 1.65 -1.21 0.05
CA GLN A 90 0.63 -0.23 0.36
C GLN A 90 1.19 1.17 0.28
N VAL A 91 0.52 2.01 -0.50
CA VAL A 91 1.02 3.32 -0.92
C VAL A 91 0.15 4.42 -0.35
N ILE A 92 0.77 5.46 0.20
CA ILE A 92 0.12 6.68 0.66
C ILE A 92 0.67 7.91 -0.05
N ASN A 93 -0.13 8.97 -0.07
CA ASN A 93 0.36 10.31 -0.37
C ASN A 93 1.22 10.78 0.80
N TYR A 94 2.50 11.07 0.56
CA TYR A 94 3.39 11.68 1.54
C TYR A 94 4.53 12.43 0.84
N ASP A 95 4.63 13.75 1.06
CA ASP A 95 5.75 14.56 0.55
C ASP A 95 6.93 14.48 1.51
N VAL A 96 7.88 13.59 1.21
CA VAL A 96 9.06 13.36 2.04
C VAL A 96 10.13 14.42 1.72
N PRO A 97 10.68 15.12 2.72
CA PRO A 97 11.83 16.00 2.51
C PRO A 97 13.06 15.24 1.98
N VAL A 98 13.74 15.80 0.98
CA VAL A 98 14.84 15.10 0.26
C VAL A 98 15.97 14.68 1.19
N GLU A 99 16.27 15.50 2.20
CA GLU A 99 17.28 15.24 3.22
C GLU A 99 16.98 13.98 4.07
N LYS A 100 15.72 13.52 4.09
CA LYS A 100 15.30 12.32 4.83
C LYS A 100 15.36 11.03 4.02
N PHE A 101 15.61 11.09 2.70
CA PHE A 101 15.60 9.90 1.85
C PHE A 101 16.63 8.85 2.28
N SER A 102 17.84 9.29 2.63
CA SER A 102 18.89 8.37 3.09
C SER A 102 18.58 7.79 4.46
N ASP A 103 17.88 8.51 5.33
CA ASP A 103 17.50 8.03 6.65
C ASP A 103 16.43 6.94 6.53
N LEU A 104 15.42 7.15 5.68
CA LEU A 104 14.39 6.15 5.41
C LEU A 104 14.95 4.88 4.74
N ALA A 105 15.90 5.04 3.81
CA ALA A 105 16.57 3.90 3.20
C ALA A 105 17.45 3.10 4.18
N ARG A 106 18.00 3.74 5.23
CA ARG A 106 18.71 3.04 6.32
C ARG A 106 17.77 2.39 7.32
N TYR A 107 16.60 3.00 7.52
CA TYR A 107 15.58 2.53 8.44
C TYR A 107 15.00 1.19 7.99
N ASP A 108 14.45 1.12 6.78
CA ASP A 108 13.78 -0.07 6.28
C ASP A 108 13.90 -0.12 4.74
N GLY A 109 14.44 -1.23 4.22
CA GLY A 109 14.64 -1.42 2.78
C GLY A 109 13.33 -1.54 2.00
N SER A 110 12.22 -1.79 2.71
CA SER A 110 10.88 -1.96 2.17
C SER A 110 10.02 -0.71 2.32
N VAL A 111 10.56 0.37 2.88
CA VAL A 111 9.99 1.72 2.77
C VAL A 111 10.48 2.37 1.46
N ILE A 112 9.54 2.68 0.58
CA ILE A 112 9.82 3.22 -0.76
C ILE A 112 9.31 4.65 -0.83
N VAL A 113 10.19 5.58 -1.21
CA VAL A 113 9.84 6.99 -1.40
C VAL A 113 9.98 7.37 -2.86
N GLU A 114 8.91 7.91 -3.44
CA GLU A 114 8.89 8.39 -4.83
C GLU A 114 8.49 9.86 -4.89
N ARG A 115 9.50 10.74 -4.93
CA ARG A 115 9.32 12.20 -4.92
C ARG A 115 8.40 12.69 -6.03
N THR A 116 8.61 12.22 -7.27
CA THR A 116 7.84 12.69 -8.42
C THR A 116 6.34 12.48 -8.25
N LYS A 117 5.95 11.33 -7.68
CA LYS A 117 4.54 11.02 -7.38
C LYS A 117 4.05 11.64 -6.07
N GLY A 118 4.95 12.09 -5.19
CA GLY A 118 4.60 12.55 -3.86
C GLY A 118 4.09 11.40 -2.98
N THR A 119 4.71 10.23 -3.09
CA THR A 119 4.23 9.02 -2.40
C THR A 119 5.30 8.37 -1.55
N MET A 120 4.85 7.76 -0.45
CA MET A 120 5.61 6.82 0.35
C MET A 120 4.85 5.49 0.42
N ALA A 121 5.55 4.37 0.36
CA ALA A 121 4.97 3.05 0.44
C ALA A 121 5.75 2.18 1.42
N ALA A 122 5.10 1.11 1.90
CA ALA A 122 5.74 0.04 2.65
C ALA A 122 5.41 -1.31 2.00
N ARG A 123 6.35 -2.26 2.12
CA ARG A 123 6.17 -3.65 1.71
C ARG A 123 6.37 -4.62 2.86
N CYS A 124 5.51 -5.65 2.94
CA CYS A 124 5.60 -6.74 3.92
C CYS A 124 4.70 -7.93 3.49
N ASP A 125 4.46 -8.88 4.38
CA ASP A 125 3.42 -9.91 4.28
C ASP A 125 2.17 -9.61 5.14
N LYS A 126 2.19 -8.49 5.89
CA LYS A 126 1.11 -8.07 6.79
C LYS A 126 0.87 -6.58 6.67
N GLU A 127 -0.39 -6.19 6.52
CA GLU A 127 -0.78 -4.78 6.53
C GLU A 127 -0.45 -4.09 7.87
N ALA A 128 -0.59 -4.79 9.00
CA ALA A 128 -0.23 -4.24 10.31
C ALA A 128 1.25 -3.81 10.36
N ALA A 129 2.13 -4.57 9.73
CA ALA A 129 3.56 -4.25 9.63
C ALA A 129 3.80 -3.06 8.68
N ASN A 130 3.02 -2.92 7.61
CA ASN A 130 3.06 -1.72 6.76
C ASN A 130 2.60 -0.47 7.51
N TYR A 131 1.56 -0.54 8.34
CA TYR A 131 1.17 0.58 9.22
C TYR A 131 2.33 0.97 10.13
N LEU A 132 2.99 0.00 10.76
CA LEU A 132 4.12 0.24 11.65
C LEU A 132 5.29 0.90 10.92
N ALA A 133 5.66 0.38 9.75
CA ALA A 133 6.73 0.93 8.92
C ALA A 133 6.47 2.40 8.55
N LEU A 134 5.26 2.71 8.10
CA LEU A 134 4.89 4.07 7.68
C LEU A 134 4.82 5.05 8.86
N ASN A 135 4.34 4.61 10.02
CA ASN A 135 4.33 5.43 11.24
C ASN A 135 5.74 5.80 11.69
N LEU A 136 6.64 4.81 11.78
CA LEU A 136 8.01 5.04 12.20
C LEU A 136 8.81 5.83 11.15
N ALA A 137 8.54 5.64 9.86
CA ALA A 137 9.06 6.50 8.80
C ALA A 137 8.64 7.96 9.01
N ASN A 138 7.37 8.22 9.32
CA ASN A 138 6.91 9.56 9.65
C ASN A 138 7.65 10.15 10.88
N ASP A 139 7.91 9.35 11.90
CA ASP A 139 8.62 9.83 13.10
C ASP A 139 10.07 10.24 12.80
N ILE A 140 10.75 9.48 11.93
CA ILE A 140 12.09 9.83 11.43
C ILE A 140 12.06 11.14 10.64
N ILE A 141 11.04 11.30 9.78
CA ILE A 141 10.86 12.51 8.97
C ILE A 141 10.68 13.73 9.88
N LYS A 142 9.86 13.61 10.93
CA LYS A 142 9.63 14.68 11.92
C LYS A 142 10.80 14.89 12.89
N GLY A 143 11.76 13.98 12.93
CA GLY A 143 12.88 14.00 13.89
C GLY A 143 12.44 13.63 15.31
N GLU A 144 11.30 12.98 15.46
CA GLU A 144 10.79 12.46 16.74
C GLU A 144 11.52 11.18 17.15
N ARG A 145 12.11 10.46 16.17
CA ARG A 145 12.93 9.27 16.36
C ARG A 145 14.15 9.29 15.43
N SER A 146 15.26 8.77 15.91
CA SER A 146 16.39 8.38 15.06
C SER A 146 16.09 7.11 14.27
N VAL A 147 16.93 6.81 13.27
CA VAL A 147 16.83 5.58 12.48
C VAL A 147 16.98 4.35 13.37
N GLU A 148 17.94 4.37 14.29
CA GLU A 148 18.23 3.28 15.21
C GLU A 148 17.05 3.03 16.17
N GLU A 149 16.53 4.08 16.80
CA GLU A 149 15.36 3.99 17.70
C GLU A 149 14.12 3.46 16.96
N ALA A 150 13.92 3.87 15.71
CA ALA A 150 12.82 3.36 14.90
C ALA A 150 12.99 1.87 14.57
N ARG A 151 14.21 1.41 14.28
CA ARG A 151 14.50 -0.02 14.04
C ARG A 151 14.25 -0.87 15.29
N ASP A 152 14.73 -0.41 16.44
CA ASP A 152 14.52 -1.09 17.73
C ASP A 152 13.03 -1.15 18.08
N MET A 153 12.32 -0.02 17.97
CA MET A 153 10.88 0.03 18.21
C MET A 153 10.09 -0.87 17.26
N TYR A 154 10.50 -0.97 15.99
CA TYR A 154 9.85 -1.88 15.05
C TYR A 154 9.96 -3.33 15.54
N ALA A 155 11.17 -3.78 15.85
CA ALA A 155 11.42 -5.15 16.32
C ALA A 155 10.65 -5.45 17.61
N GLU A 156 10.67 -4.54 18.58
CA GLU A 156 9.92 -4.67 19.83
C GLU A 156 8.41 -4.76 19.59
N THR A 157 7.87 -3.93 18.70
CA THR A 157 6.44 -3.90 18.41
C THR A 157 5.99 -5.18 17.70
N ILE A 158 6.79 -5.72 16.78
CA ILE A 158 6.51 -7.02 16.16
C ILE A 158 6.58 -8.16 17.18
N MET A 159 7.55 -8.16 18.09
CA MET A 159 7.60 -9.16 19.17
C MET A 159 6.34 -9.12 20.05
N LYS A 160 5.87 -7.93 20.42
CA LYS A 160 4.62 -7.74 21.17
C LYS A 160 3.40 -8.24 20.38
N MET A 161 3.32 -7.93 19.08
CA MET A 161 2.28 -8.44 18.20
C MET A 161 2.25 -9.96 18.17
N MET A 162 3.41 -10.62 18.11
CA MET A 162 3.52 -12.09 18.13
C MET A 162 3.06 -12.70 19.47
N GLN A 163 3.10 -11.92 20.56
CA GLN A 163 2.58 -12.31 21.87
C GLN A 163 1.08 -12.00 22.02
N GLY A 164 0.44 -11.46 20.98
CA GLY A 164 -0.97 -11.09 20.98
C GLY A 164 -1.27 -9.75 21.66
N GLU A 165 -0.24 -8.93 21.92
CA GLU A 165 -0.43 -7.58 22.43
C GLU A 165 -0.85 -6.62 21.31
N GLU A 166 -1.70 -5.66 21.66
CA GLU A 166 -2.10 -4.60 20.75
C GLU A 166 -1.12 -3.42 20.79
N HIS A 167 -0.87 -2.82 19.62
CA HIS A 167 -0.14 -1.55 19.53
C HIS A 167 -0.82 -0.64 18.50
N GLN A 168 -0.94 0.66 18.80
CA GLN A 168 -1.67 1.58 17.92
C GLN A 168 -1.04 1.69 16.52
N TYR A 169 0.30 1.70 16.43
CA TYR A 169 0.99 1.77 15.14
C TYR A 169 0.78 0.55 14.22
N LEU A 170 0.19 -0.54 14.73
CA LEU A 170 -0.17 -1.72 13.92
C LEU A 170 -1.58 -1.62 13.32
N LYS A 171 -2.39 -0.64 13.74
CA LYS A 171 -3.83 -0.58 13.43
C LYS A 171 -4.15 0.49 12.40
N GLU A 172 -3.48 1.63 12.49
CA GLU A 172 -3.75 2.83 11.70
C GLU A 172 -2.50 3.71 11.59
N LEU A 173 -2.54 4.68 10.69
CA LEU A 173 -1.54 5.73 10.63
C LEU A 173 -1.83 6.77 11.72
N ALA A 174 -0.81 7.11 12.50
CA ALA A 174 -0.86 8.10 13.59
C ALA A 174 -0.67 9.55 13.08
N PHE A 175 -0.87 9.78 11.79
CA PHE A 175 -0.75 11.06 11.12
C PHE A 175 -1.74 11.15 9.96
N ASP A 176 -2.12 12.38 9.60
CA ASP A 176 -3.04 12.63 8.51
C ASP A 176 -2.37 12.43 7.15
N VAL A 177 -3.01 11.65 6.28
CA VAL A 177 -2.57 11.43 4.90
C VAL A 177 -3.32 12.40 3.97
N PRO A 178 -2.61 13.27 3.22
CA PRO A 178 -3.23 14.15 2.25
C PRO A 178 -4.06 13.38 1.21
N GLN A 179 -5.29 13.84 0.96
CA GLN A 179 -6.18 13.28 -0.06
C GLN A 179 -6.13 14.06 -1.38
N SER A 180 -5.42 15.20 -1.39
CA SER A 180 -5.17 16.02 -2.58
C SER A 180 -3.91 15.56 -3.32
N ASP A 181 -3.79 15.95 -4.59
CA ASP A 181 -2.56 15.79 -5.36
C ASP A 181 -1.41 16.56 -4.70
N ILE A 182 -0.35 15.85 -4.37
CA ILE A 182 0.90 16.38 -3.79
C ILE A 182 2.12 16.01 -4.65
N THR A 183 1.90 15.73 -5.94
CA THR A 183 2.97 15.41 -6.88
C THR A 183 4.03 16.51 -6.91
N ASN A 184 5.30 16.08 -6.99
CA ASN A 184 6.46 16.98 -7.06
C ASN A 184 7.24 16.66 -8.33
N PRO A 185 6.82 17.17 -9.52
CA PRO A 185 7.38 16.80 -10.82
C PRO A 185 8.82 17.28 -11.06
N ASP A 186 9.48 17.83 -10.04
CA ASP A 186 10.76 18.53 -10.12
C ASP A 186 10.71 19.75 -11.08
N LYS A 187 11.87 20.34 -11.38
CA LYS A 187 12.00 21.51 -12.25
C LYS A 187 12.82 21.18 -13.50
N THR A 188 12.33 21.62 -14.66
CA THR A 188 13.13 21.56 -15.88
C THR A 188 14.37 22.45 -15.75
N ILE A 189 15.53 21.90 -16.13
CA ILE A 189 16.78 22.66 -16.29
C ILE A 189 17.10 22.94 -17.76
N MET A 190 16.30 22.39 -18.68
CA MET A 190 16.49 22.58 -20.12
C MET A 190 15.78 23.85 -20.57
N ASP A 191 16.43 24.57 -21.49
CA ASP A 191 15.78 25.60 -22.29
C ASP A 191 14.77 24.95 -23.27
N MET A 192 13.50 25.03 -22.90
CA MET A 192 12.42 24.40 -23.66
C MET A 192 12.20 25.01 -25.04
N SER A 193 12.69 26.23 -25.29
CA SER A 193 12.65 26.84 -26.63
C SER A 193 13.53 26.05 -27.62
N LYS A 194 14.78 25.74 -27.20
CA LYS A 194 15.71 24.92 -27.98
C LYS A 194 15.21 23.49 -28.17
N VAL A 195 14.61 22.89 -27.13
CA VAL A 195 14.00 21.56 -27.23
C VAL A 195 12.89 21.55 -28.30
N LYS A 196 12.06 22.59 -28.35
CA LYS A 196 10.99 22.73 -29.34
C LYS A 196 11.55 22.86 -30.76
N GLU A 197 12.59 23.65 -30.96
CA GLU A 197 13.27 23.77 -32.26
C GLU A 197 13.83 22.43 -32.76
N MET A 198 14.49 21.67 -31.86
CA MET A 198 15.05 20.37 -32.21
C MET A 198 13.98 19.34 -32.60
N LYS A 199 12.83 19.31 -31.90
CA LYS A 199 11.72 18.42 -32.25
C LYS A 199 11.09 18.77 -33.60
N ASN A 200 10.95 20.06 -33.89
CA ASN A 200 10.37 20.52 -35.17
C ASN A 200 11.27 20.24 -36.37
N LYS A 201 12.60 20.21 -36.20
CA LYS A 201 13.54 19.82 -37.26
C LYS A 201 13.52 18.32 -37.56
N LYS A 202 13.21 17.45 -36.59
CA LYS A 202 13.11 15.99 -36.78
C LYS A 202 11.84 15.55 -37.52
N ASN A 203 10.80 16.38 -37.49
CA ASN A 203 9.52 16.09 -38.13
C ASN A 203 9.40 16.71 -39.55
N LYS A 204 10.52 17.18 -40.11
CA LYS A 204 10.68 17.62 -41.50
C LYS A 204 11.63 16.67 -42.21
#